data_AF-A0AAJ1N141-F1
#
_entry.id   AF-A0AAJ1N141-F1
#
_cell.length_a   1.000
_cell.length_b   1.000
_cell.length_c   1.000
_cell.angle_alpha   90.00
_cell.angle_beta   90.00
_cell.angle_gamma   90.00
#
_symmetry.space_group_name_H-M   'P 1'
#
loop_
_entity.id
_entity.type
_entity.pdbx_description
1 polymer ?
#
loop_
_entity_poly.entity_id
_entity_poly.type
_entity_poly.pdbx_seq_one_letter_code
_entity_poly.pdbx_strand_id
1 'polypeptide(L)'
;MSIKDSNSSVVVPTMDDVRKAIKEAIEEHAASRNHPYATQVEPGFVTLSNETDSDSEITVATSKAVKKAYDLANTANQNALNNNSNLYLEKKQNGTDIPDKAEFVKNLDLSELAYRTIGNGPGQIPDMSFFKRYGDTQNGWVQYPNGLIYQWGLSSTRTDNEVYVSFPIQFSSGVSMISEHDNSGNTAKAVWQINNISPSGFLATNLGTLRRGIDSFTPPVQAFCQWHAWGF
;
A
#
# COMPACT_ATOMS: atom_id res chain seq x y z
N MET A 1 117.39 44.74 29.97
CA MET A 1 116.30 45.36 30.77
C MET A 1 115.42 46.13 29.79
N SER A 2 114.12 45.95 29.63
CA SER A 2 113.08 45.23 30.37
C SER A 2 111.92 45.05 29.37
N ILE A 3 111.39 43.83 29.24
CA ILE A 3 110.19 43.55 28.43
C ILE A 3 109.00 43.85 29.33
N LYS A 4 108.10 44.74 28.91
CA LYS A 4 106.77 44.88 29.52
C LYS A 4 105.76 44.20 28.63
N ASP A 5 105.33 43.01 29.07
CA ASP A 5 104.16 42.31 28.56
C ASP A 5 102.91 43.19 28.74
N SER A 6 102.28 43.56 27.63
CA SER A 6 100.91 44.04 27.62
C SER A 6 99.98 42.83 27.71
N ASN A 7 99.62 42.46 28.95
CA ASN A 7 98.63 41.43 29.25
C ASN A 7 97.32 41.68 28.47
N SER A 8 97.01 40.82 27.49
CA SER A 8 95.65 40.75 26.94
C SER A 8 94.73 40.18 28.03
N SER A 9 93.96 41.05 28.67
CA SER A 9 92.96 40.62 29.66
C SER A 9 91.84 39.88 28.95
N VAL A 10 91.87 38.55 29.01
CA VAL A 10 90.70 37.73 28.70
C VAL A 10 89.78 37.83 29.91
N VAL A 11 88.71 38.60 29.77
CA VAL A 11 87.66 38.67 30.79
C VAL A 11 86.89 37.36 30.74
N VAL A 12 87.12 36.51 31.73
CA VAL A 12 86.36 35.27 31.92
C VAL A 12 85.12 35.63 32.74
N PRO A 13 83.90 35.35 32.26
CA PRO A 13 82.68 35.65 33.01
C PRO A 13 82.72 34.97 34.38
N THR A 14 82.32 35.69 35.44
CA THR A 14 82.22 35.07 36.75
C THR A 14 81.02 34.13 36.80
N MET A 15 81.04 33.15 37.71
CA MET A 15 79.93 32.20 37.84
C MET A 15 78.58 32.89 38.13
N ASP A 16 78.62 34.08 38.74
CA ASP A 16 77.41 34.86 39.03
C ASP A 16 76.90 35.62 37.80
N ASP A 17 77.78 36.08 36.92
CA ASP A 17 77.37 36.64 35.62
C ASP A 17 76.68 35.59 34.74
N VAL A 18 77.20 34.35 34.76
CA VAL A 18 76.59 33.22 34.04
C VAL A 18 75.21 32.88 34.62
N ARG A 19 75.07 32.83 35.95
CA ARG A 19 73.77 32.58 36.60
C ARG A 19 72.75 33.67 36.32
N LYS A 20 73.19 34.93 36.32
CA LYS A 20 72.33 36.09 36.01
C LYS A 20 71.83 36.02 34.57
N ALA A 21 72.72 35.80 33.61
CA ALA A 21 72.35 35.67 32.20
C ALA A 21 71.40 34.48 31.95
N ILE A 22 71.63 33.33 32.62
CA ILE A 22 70.72 32.17 32.52
C ILE A 22 69.35 32.50 33.10
N LYS A 23 69.30 33.18 34.27
CA LYS A 23 68.04 33.54 34.91
C LYS A 23 67.25 34.54 34.07
N GLU A 24 67.92 35.56 33.54
CA GLU A 24 67.34 36.54 32.62
C GLU A 24 66.82 35.86 31.34
N ALA A 25 67.59 34.94 30.75
CA ALA A 25 67.16 34.19 29.57
C ALA A 25 65.98 33.24 29.85
N ILE A 26 65.89 32.64 31.04
CA ILE A 26 64.74 31.81 31.44
C ILE A 26 63.51 32.68 31.68
N GLU A 27 63.66 33.83 32.34
CA GLU A 27 62.57 34.79 32.56
C GLU A 27 62.07 35.36 31.22
N GLU A 28 62.96 35.68 30.28
CA GLU A 28 62.62 36.12 28.93
C GLU A 28 61.94 35.00 28.12
N HIS A 29 62.45 33.77 28.18
CA HIS A 29 61.83 32.62 27.52
C HIS A 29 60.43 32.32 28.08
N ALA A 30 60.26 32.40 29.40
CA ALA A 30 58.96 32.19 30.05
C ALA A 30 57.94 33.29 29.73
N ALA A 31 58.40 34.54 29.52
CA ALA A 31 57.55 35.65 29.10
C ALA A 31 57.29 35.66 27.58
N SER A 32 58.20 35.12 26.79
CA SER A 32 58.12 35.10 25.33
C SER A 32 57.17 34.01 24.83
N ARG A 33 56.14 34.43 24.09
CA ARG A 33 55.31 33.52 23.28
C ARG A 33 55.70 33.61 21.79
N ASN A 34 56.98 33.87 21.51
CA ASN A 34 57.51 34.05 20.15
C ASN A 34 57.75 32.69 19.46
N HIS A 35 56.73 31.85 19.43
CA HIS A 35 56.69 30.68 18.56
C HIS A 35 55.80 30.99 17.36
N PRO A 36 56.13 30.49 16.15
CA PRO A 36 55.26 30.63 14.99
C PRO A 36 53.89 30.00 15.24
N TYR A 37 52.89 30.44 14.48
CA TYR A 37 51.59 29.79 14.45
C TYR A 37 51.71 28.35 13.95
N ALA A 38 50.91 27.45 14.50
CA ALA A 38 50.85 26.09 13.99
C ALA A 38 50.32 26.09 12.56
N THR A 39 50.90 25.23 11.73
CA THR A 39 50.41 24.93 10.37
C THR A 39 49.97 23.47 10.31
N GLN A 40 49.46 23.05 9.14
CA GLN A 40 49.11 21.64 8.92
C GLN A 40 50.35 20.71 8.87
N VAL A 41 51.55 21.27 8.75
CA VAL A 41 52.81 20.52 8.58
C VAL A 41 53.76 20.74 9.76
N GLU A 42 53.85 21.97 10.28
CA GLU A 42 54.77 22.37 11.33
C GLU A 42 54.02 22.74 12.62
N PRO A 43 54.42 22.22 13.80
CA PRO A 43 53.76 22.53 15.07
C PRO A 43 54.05 23.96 15.54
N GLY A 44 53.09 24.58 16.24
CA GLY A 44 53.18 25.96 16.76
C GLY A 44 52.03 26.35 17.71
N PHE A 45 51.83 27.64 17.98
CA PHE A 45 50.67 28.12 18.77
C PHE A 45 49.40 28.23 17.92
N VAL A 46 48.25 27.99 18.55
CA VAL A 46 46.92 28.10 17.90
C VAL A 46 46.00 28.98 18.71
N THR A 47 45.08 29.66 18.02
CA THR A 47 43.96 30.36 18.65
C THR A 47 42.69 29.53 18.47
N LEU A 48 41.83 29.51 19.49
CA LEU A 48 40.63 28.65 19.49
C LEU A 48 39.39 29.45 19.09
N SER A 49 38.54 28.88 18.21
CA SER A 49 37.27 29.47 17.78
C SER A 49 36.08 28.55 18.05
N ASN A 50 34.95 29.16 18.41
CA ASN A 50 33.66 28.49 18.62
C ASN A 50 32.69 28.66 17.42
N GLU A 51 33.17 29.26 16.33
CA GLU A 51 32.43 29.44 15.07
C GLU A 51 32.31 28.10 14.33
N THR A 52 31.21 27.91 13.60
CA THR A 52 30.91 26.67 12.86
C THR A 52 31.06 26.80 11.34
N ASP A 53 31.33 28.02 10.89
CA ASP A 53 31.38 28.50 9.51
C ASP A 53 32.58 29.43 9.30
N SER A 54 33.62 29.28 10.13
CA SER A 54 34.83 30.11 10.05
C SER A 54 35.73 29.66 8.90
N ASP A 55 36.15 30.60 8.05
CA ASP A 55 37.14 30.38 6.98
C ASP A 55 38.59 30.66 7.44
N SER A 56 38.79 30.90 8.74
CA SER A 56 40.10 31.28 9.29
C SER A 56 41.08 30.10 9.31
N GLU A 57 42.22 30.25 8.62
CA GLU A 57 43.29 29.24 8.57
C GLU A 57 44.21 29.25 9.81
N ILE A 58 44.08 30.25 10.69
CA ILE A 58 44.94 30.44 11.88
C ILE A 58 44.24 30.10 13.19
N THR A 59 42.97 29.67 13.14
CA THR A 59 42.18 29.29 14.32
C THR A 59 41.73 27.84 14.25
N VAL A 60 41.76 27.15 15.39
CA VAL A 60 41.32 25.76 15.54
C VAL A 60 39.91 25.73 16.13
N ALA A 61 39.04 24.89 15.58
CA ALA A 61 37.70 24.67 16.10
C ALA A 61 37.72 24.04 17.50
N THR A 62 36.88 24.54 18.40
CA THR A 62 36.65 23.92 19.71
C THR A 62 35.64 22.78 19.64
N SER A 63 35.59 21.96 20.70
CA SER A 63 34.52 20.95 20.88
C SER A 63 33.11 21.55 20.83
N LYS A 64 32.95 22.82 21.23
CA LYS A 64 31.66 23.54 21.17
C LYS A 64 31.23 23.83 19.73
N ALA A 65 32.16 24.21 18.85
CA ALA A 65 31.87 24.38 17.42
C ALA A 65 31.46 23.04 16.79
N VAL A 66 32.26 21.98 17.03
CA VAL A 66 31.96 20.64 16.51
C VAL A 66 30.60 20.13 16.99
N LYS A 67 30.28 20.34 18.27
CA LYS A 67 28.98 19.97 18.85
C LYS A 67 27.82 20.70 18.17
N LYS A 68 27.93 22.02 17.96
CA LYS A 68 26.91 22.80 17.24
C LYS A 68 26.69 22.32 15.81
N ALA A 69 27.78 22.07 15.07
CA ALA A 69 27.70 21.55 13.70
C ALA A 69 27.05 20.16 13.66
N TYR A 70 27.43 19.28 14.60
CA TYR A 70 26.84 17.96 14.75
C TYR A 70 25.34 18.03 15.07
N ASP A 71 24.94 18.88 16.02
CA ASP A 71 23.54 19.04 16.40
C ASP A 71 22.70 19.57 15.22
N LEU A 72 23.23 20.54 14.45
CA LEU A 72 22.59 21.05 13.23
C LEU A 72 22.44 19.96 12.15
N ALA A 73 23.49 19.18 11.91
CA ALA A 73 23.46 18.07 10.96
C ALA A 73 22.47 16.98 11.39
N ASN A 74 22.41 16.67 12.69
CA ASN A 74 21.44 15.73 13.23
C ASN A 74 20.01 16.24 13.06
N THR A 75 19.73 17.52 13.33
CA THR A 75 18.41 18.13 13.06
C THR A 75 18.05 18.06 11.58
N ALA A 76 18.98 18.36 10.67
CA ALA A 76 18.74 18.24 9.23
C ALA A 76 18.40 16.79 8.82
N ASN A 77 19.12 15.80 9.36
CA ASN A 77 18.84 14.39 9.12
C ASN A 77 17.47 13.96 9.67
N GLN A 78 17.10 14.39 10.87
CA GLN A 78 15.78 14.12 11.43
C GLN A 78 14.68 14.76 10.59
N ASN A 79 14.85 16.00 10.13
CA ASN A 79 13.91 16.67 9.24
C ASN A 79 13.77 15.91 7.91
N ALA A 80 14.86 15.43 7.33
CA ALA A 80 14.82 14.64 6.10
C ALA A 80 14.09 13.29 6.30
N LEU A 81 14.30 12.61 7.43
CA LEU A 81 13.59 11.37 7.80
C LEU A 81 12.09 11.60 8.03
N ASN A 82 11.74 12.69 8.70
CA ASN A 82 10.35 13.06 8.99
C ASN A 82 9.59 13.52 7.73
N ASN A 83 10.30 14.05 6.73
CA ASN A 83 9.72 14.53 5.48
C ASN A 83 9.55 13.44 4.41
N ASN A 84 10.12 12.23 4.57
CA ASN A 84 10.16 11.22 3.50
C ASN A 84 9.20 10.03 3.65
N SER A 85 8.43 9.90 4.74
CA SER A 85 7.63 8.67 4.93
C SER A 85 6.18 8.83 5.35
N ASN A 86 5.72 9.97 5.89
CA ASN A 86 4.32 10.10 6.30
C ASN A 86 3.70 11.50 6.16
N LEU A 87 4.45 12.60 6.23
CA LEU A 87 3.83 13.93 6.32
C LEU A 87 2.98 14.36 5.10
N TYR A 88 3.35 13.98 3.87
CA TYR A 88 2.66 14.42 2.64
C TYR A 88 1.68 13.41 2.04
N LEU A 89 1.61 12.19 2.60
CA LEU A 89 0.74 11.10 2.13
C LEU A 89 -0.04 10.45 3.27
N GLU A 90 0.00 11.03 4.47
CA GLU A 90 -0.84 10.62 5.59
C GLU A 90 -2.30 10.75 5.15
N LYS A 91 -2.96 9.60 4.87
CA LYS A 91 -4.40 9.56 4.58
C LYS A 91 -5.24 10.33 5.61
N LYS A 92 -4.72 10.46 6.83
CA LYS A 92 -5.34 11.24 7.92
C LYS A 92 -5.27 12.75 7.72
N GLN A 93 -4.27 13.27 6.99
CA GLN A 93 -4.09 14.70 6.67
C GLN A 93 -4.80 15.10 5.36
N ASN A 94 -5.06 14.15 4.46
CA ASN A 94 -5.78 14.44 3.22
C ASN A 94 -7.21 14.93 3.52
N GLY A 95 -7.41 16.24 3.35
CA GLY A 95 -8.67 16.93 3.63
C GLY A 95 -8.90 17.29 5.10
N THR A 96 -7.86 17.40 5.93
CA THR A 96 -7.99 17.97 7.30
C THR A 96 -8.17 19.47 7.30
N ASP A 97 -7.65 20.14 6.29
CA ASP A 97 -7.74 21.57 6.04
C ASP A 97 -9.09 21.99 5.44
N ILE A 98 -9.92 21.04 5.01
CA ILE A 98 -11.26 21.29 4.47
C ILE A 98 -12.22 21.57 5.64
N PRO A 99 -12.73 22.81 5.80
CA PRO A 99 -13.56 23.18 6.95
C PRO A 99 -14.93 22.49 6.95
N ASP A 100 -15.54 22.35 5.76
CA ASP A 100 -16.77 21.63 5.54
C ASP A 100 -16.58 20.59 4.44
N LYS A 101 -16.35 19.34 4.84
CA LYS A 101 -16.12 18.23 3.90
C LYS A 101 -17.37 17.89 3.11
N ALA A 102 -18.56 18.10 3.66
CA ALA A 102 -19.81 17.79 2.97
C ALA A 102 -20.07 18.81 1.84
N GLU A 103 -19.91 20.10 2.12
CA GLU A 103 -20.03 21.14 1.09
C GLU A 103 -18.92 21.02 0.03
N PHE A 104 -17.70 20.64 0.42
CA PHE A 104 -16.62 20.34 -0.53
C PHE A 104 -17.00 19.21 -1.51
N VAL A 105 -17.50 18.08 -1.01
CA VAL A 105 -17.94 16.95 -1.86
C VAL A 105 -19.08 17.38 -2.79
N LYS A 106 -20.06 18.14 -2.28
CA LYS A 106 -21.16 18.69 -3.07
C LYS A 106 -20.68 19.64 -4.18
N ASN A 107 -19.70 20.50 -3.90
CA ASN A 107 -19.12 21.41 -4.89
C ASN A 107 -18.30 20.70 -5.98
N LEU A 108 -17.87 19.47 -5.74
CA LEU A 108 -17.25 18.61 -6.75
C LEU A 108 -18.30 17.90 -7.63
N ASP A 109 -19.59 18.19 -7.46
CA ASP A 109 -20.71 17.46 -8.06
C ASP A 109 -20.63 15.94 -7.82
N LEU A 110 -19.95 15.53 -6.74
CA LEU A 110 -19.94 14.15 -6.31
C LEU A 110 -21.29 13.86 -5.65
N SER A 111 -22.13 13.14 -6.39
CA SER A 111 -23.43 12.67 -5.88
C SER A 111 -23.28 11.81 -4.62
N GLU A 112 -24.40 11.60 -3.90
CA GLU A 112 -24.47 10.70 -2.72
C GLU A 112 -23.91 9.29 -2.97
N LEU A 113 -23.72 8.89 -4.24
CA LEU A 113 -23.04 7.65 -4.63
C LEU A 113 -21.62 7.54 -4.06
N ALA A 114 -20.92 8.65 -3.85
CA ALA A 114 -19.58 8.68 -3.25
C ALA A 114 -19.56 8.16 -1.80
N TYR A 115 -20.71 8.17 -1.11
CA TYR A 115 -20.84 7.68 0.27
C TYR A 115 -21.35 6.23 0.36
N ARG A 116 -21.81 5.63 -0.75
CA ARG A 116 -22.31 4.25 -0.71
C ARG A 116 -21.14 3.30 -0.62
N THR A 117 -21.17 2.47 0.41
CA THR A 117 -20.18 1.40 0.57
C THR A 117 -20.42 0.29 -0.44
N ILE A 118 -19.34 -0.36 -0.87
CA ILE A 118 -19.44 -1.59 -1.66
C ILE A 118 -19.97 -2.70 -0.75
N GLY A 119 -21.04 -3.36 -1.18
CA GLY A 119 -21.73 -4.39 -0.40
C GLY A 119 -23.12 -4.71 -0.95
N ASN A 120 -23.80 -5.66 -0.32
CA ASN A 120 -25.11 -6.17 -0.74
C ASN A 120 -26.26 -5.85 0.23
N GLY A 121 -26.03 -4.99 1.23
CA GLY A 121 -27.04 -4.49 2.16
C GLY A 121 -27.82 -3.28 1.64
N PRO A 122 -28.88 -2.85 2.36
CA PRO A 122 -29.65 -1.66 2.00
C PRO A 122 -28.77 -0.42 1.87
N GLY A 123 -28.91 0.31 0.76
CA GLY A 123 -28.13 1.53 0.50
C GLY A 123 -26.70 1.29 0.02
N GLN A 124 -26.26 0.04 -0.15
CA GLN A 124 -24.94 -0.30 -0.67
C GLN A 124 -24.96 -0.49 -2.20
N ILE A 125 -23.77 -0.46 -2.81
CA ILE A 125 -23.57 -0.76 -4.23
C ILE A 125 -22.93 -2.16 -4.33
N PRO A 126 -23.64 -3.17 -4.87
CA PRO A 126 -23.04 -4.46 -5.14
C PRO A 126 -22.00 -4.35 -6.25
N ASP A 127 -20.78 -4.81 -6.00
CA ASP A 127 -19.81 -5.04 -7.07
C ASP A 127 -20.11 -6.36 -7.83
N MET A 128 -19.32 -6.62 -8.88
CA MET A 128 -19.50 -7.81 -9.74
C MET A 128 -19.32 -9.15 -9.00
N SER A 129 -18.54 -9.19 -7.91
CA SER A 129 -18.31 -10.42 -7.13
C SER A 129 -19.58 -10.90 -6.41
N PHE A 130 -20.55 -10.02 -6.18
CA PHE A 130 -21.85 -10.38 -5.62
C PHE A 130 -22.79 -11.04 -6.65
N PHE A 131 -22.50 -10.95 -7.95
CA PHE A 131 -23.22 -11.63 -9.02
C PHE A 131 -22.54 -12.97 -9.33
N LYS A 132 -22.77 -13.96 -8.48
CA LYS A 132 -22.15 -15.28 -8.66
C LYS A 132 -22.78 -16.00 -9.84
N ARG A 133 -21.96 -16.62 -10.69
CA ARG A 133 -22.41 -17.41 -11.83
C ARG A 133 -21.59 -18.68 -11.93
N TYR A 134 -22.24 -19.76 -12.34
CA TYR A 134 -21.58 -21.00 -12.74
C TYR A 134 -22.28 -21.61 -13.96
N GLY A 135 -21.53 -22.38 -14.74
CA GLY A 135 -22.07 -23.18 -15.83
C GLY A 135 -21.95 -22.55 -17.22
N ASP A 136 -22.63 -23.17 -18.17
CA ASP A 136 -22.58 -22.91 -19.61
C ASP A 136 -23.97 -22.61 -20.18
N THR A 137 -24.13 -22.73 -21.50
CA THR A 137 -25.41 -22.49 -22.20
C THR A 137 -26.45 -23.59 -21.96
N GLN A 138 -26.06 -24.76 -21.47
CA GLN A 138 -26.94 -25.90 -21.24
C GLN A 138 -27.34 -26.02 -19.77
N ASN A 139 -26.38 -25.88 -18.86
CA ASN A 139 -26.60 -26.00 -17.42
C ASN A 139 -25.86 -24.89 -16.68
N GLY A 140 -26.56 -24.17 -15.83
CA GLY A 140 -25.93 -23.10 -15.07
C GLY A 140 -26.89 -22.34 -14.18
N TRP A 141 -26.32 -21.36 -13.49
CA TRP A 141 -27.08 -20.48 -12.63
C TRP A 141 -26.39 -19.13 -12.47
N VAL A 142 -27.17 -18.13 -12.09
CA VAL A 142 -26.71 -16.85 -11.58
C VAL A 142 -27.44 -16.53 -10.28
N GLN A 143 -26.70 -16.08 -9.28
CA GLN A 143 -27.21 -15.58 -8.01
C GLN A 143 -26.97 -14.07 -7.96
N TYR A 144 -28.04 -13.34 -7.69
CA TYR A 144 -28.04 -11.89 -7.57
C TYR A 144 -27.70 -11.47 -6.13
N PRO A 145 -27.21 -10.21 -5.93
CA PRO A 145 -26.83 -9.72 -4.61
C PRO A 145 -27.94 -9.75 -3.56
N ASN A 146 -29.20 -9.67 -4.00
CA ASN A 146 -30.39 -9.76 -3.14
C ASN A 146 -30.77 -11.20 -2.75
N GLY A 147 -29.99 -12.20 -3.16
CA GLY A 147 -30.26 -13.61 -2.90
C GLY A 147 -31.15 -14.31 -3.94
N LEU A 148 -31.70 -13.59 -4.92
CA LEU A 148 -32.46 -14.19 -6.00
C LEU A 148 -31.53 -15.09 -6.83
N ILE A 149 -32.00 -16.27 -7.20
CA ILE A 149 -31.28 -17.24 -8.00
C ILE A 149 -32.09 -17.52 -9.27
N TYR A 150 -31.40 -17.49 -10.41
CA TYR A 150 -31.90 -18.00 -11.68
C TYR A 150 -31.05 -19.21 -12.09
N GLN A 151 -31.68 -20.34 -12.38
CA GLN A 151 -31.02 -21.56 -12.82
C GLN A 151 -31.63 -22.08 -14.11
N TRP A 152 -30.84 -22.73 -14.94
CA TRP A 152 -31.28 -23.43 -16.15
C TRP A 152 -30.54 -24.75 -16.29
N GLY A 153 -31.16 -25.69 -16.99
CA GLY A 153 -30.58 -27.00 -17.17
C GLY A 153 -31.27 -27.90 -18.17
N LEU A 154 -30.65 -29.07 -18.33
CA LEU A 154 -31.19 -30.23 -19.01
C LEU A 154 -31.26 -31.40 -18.01
N SER A 155 -32.20 -32.32 -18.19
CA SER A 155 -32.14 -33.60 -17.50
C SER A 155 -30.86 -34.35 -17.87
N SER A 156 -30.32 -35.14 -16.92
CA SER A 156 -29.07 -35.90 -17.15
C SER A 156 -29.23 -37.02 -18.17
N THR A 157 -30.46 -37.48 -18.40
CA THR A 157 -30.81 -38.55 -19.33
C THR A 157 -31.95 -38.13 -20.24
N ARG A 158 -31.98 -38.74 -21.44
CA ARG A 158 -33.15 -38.70 -22.31
C ARG A 158 -34.11 -39.79 -21.88
N THR A 159 -35.38 -39.45 -21.71
CA THR A 159 -36.42 -40.42 -21.33
C THR A 159 -37.74 -40.08 -22.01
N ASP A 160 -38.57 -41.10 -22.22
CA ASP A 160 -39.97 -41.00 -22.63
C ASP A 160 -40.93 -41.15 -21.44
N ASN A 161 -40.39 -41.21 -20.21
CA ASN A 161 -41.13 -41.33 -18.96
C ASN A 161 -40.73 -40.22 -17.98
N GLU A 162 -40.89 -40.44 -16.67
CA GLU A 162 -40.49 -39.51 -15.61
C GLU A 162 -38.96 -39.48 -15.37
N VAL A 163 -38.44 -38.30 -15.04
CA VAL A 163 -37.05 -38.07 -14.63
C VAL A 163 -36.99 -37.11 -13.45
N TYR A 164 -36.10 -37.40 -12.49
CA TYR A 164 -35.76 -36.45 -11.44
C TYR A 164 -34.63 -35.53 -11.90
N VAL A 165 -34.82 -34.23 -11.71
CA VAL A 165 -33.86 -33.20 -12.09
C VAL A 165 -33.40 -32.43 -10.85
N SER A 166 -32.10 -32.50 -10.58
CA SER A 166 -31.47 -31.76 -9.48
C SER A 166 -31.11 -30.34 -9.91
N PHE A 167 -31.35 -29.37 -9.03
CA PHE A 167 -30.82 -28.03 -9.22
C PHE A 167 -29.31 -28.01 -8.90
N PRO A 168 -28.48 -27.32 -9.72
CA PRO A 168 -27.06 -27.15 -9.44
C PRO A 168 -26.76 -26.52 -8.06
N ILE A 169 -27.59 -25.57 -7.63
CA ILE A 169 -27.58 -25.03 -6.27
C ILE A 169 -28.98 -25.09 -5.68
N GLN A 170 -29.08 -25.29 -4.37
CA GLN A 170 -30.37 -25.28 -3.69
C GLN A 170 -30.94 -23.87 -3.57
N PHE A 171 -32.25 -23.73 -3.73
CA PHE A 171 -32.98 -22.52 -3.38
C PHE A 171 -33.19 -22.49 -1.85
N SER A 172 -32.70 -21.46 -1.17
CA SER A 172 -32.72 -21.35 0.30
C SER A 172 -34.12 -21.23 0.92
N SER A 173 -35.04 -20.55 0.22
CA SER A 173 -36.43 -20.29 0.62
C SER A 173 -37.43 -20.99 -0.30
N GLY A 174 -37.01 -21.36 -1.51
CA GLY A 174 -37.77 -22.19 -2.43
C GLY A 174 -37.85 -21.64 -3.86
N VAL A 175 -38.49 -22.43 -4.72
CA VAL A 175 -38.68 -22.10 -6.14
C VAL A 175 -39.92 -21.20 -6.27
N SER A 176 -39.74 -20.00 -6.82
CA SER A 176 -40.84 -19.08 -7.11
C SER A 176 -41.50 -19.39 -8.46
N MET A 177 -40.73 -19.85 -9.43
CA MET A 177 -41.19 -20.19 -10.77
C MET A 177 -40.31 -21.29 -11.35
N ILE A 178 -40.92 -22.24 -12.05
CA ILE A 178 -40.20 -23.15 -12.93
C ILE A 178 -41.01 -23.38 -14.19
N SER A 179 -40.34 -23.49 -15.32
CA SER A 179 -40.96 -23.96 -16.55
C SER A 179 -40.00 -24.73 -17.42
N GLU A 180 -40.61 -25.58 -18.24
CA GLU A 180 -39.95 -26.29 -19.32
C GLU A 180 -39.87 -25.41 -20.57
N HIS A 181 -38.86 -25.62 -21.41
CA HIS A 181 -38.61 -24.81 -22.60
C HIS A 181 -38.06 -25.68 -23.75
N ASP A 182 -38.12 -25.20 -25.00
CA ASP A 182 -37.43 -25.82 -26.15
C ASP A 182 -36.65 -24.76 -26.92
N ASN A 183 -35.38 -25.04 -27.20
CA ASN A 183 -34.48 -24.13 -27.91
C ASN A 183 -33.91 -24.72 -29.21
N SER A 184 -34.53 -25.80 -29.73
CA SER A 184 -33.98 -26.55 -30.87
C SER A 184 -34.51 -26.11 -32.24
N GLY A 185 -35.59 -25.32 -32.29
CA GLY A 185 -36.22 -24.85 -33.54
C GLY A 185 -36.82 -25.97 -34.41
N ASN A 186 -36.89 -27.19 -33.87
CA ASN A 186 -37.36 -28.37 -34.59
C ASN A 186 -38.86 -28.33 -34.86
N THR A 187 -39.32 -29.23 -35.73
CA THR A 187 -40.76 -29.40 -36.02
C THR A 187 -41.51 -30.16 -34.91
N ALA A 188 -40.79 -30.72 -33.93
CA ALA A 188 -41.33 -31.52 -32.85
C ALA A 188 -40.73 -31.06 -31.50
N LYS A 189 -41.60 -30.95 -30.48
CA LYS A 189 -41.23 -30.58 -29.11
C LYS A 189 -41.83 -31.57 -28.12
N ALA A 190 -41.00 -32.08 -27.20
CA ALA A 190 -41.50 -32.83 -26.05
C ALA A 190 -42.19 -31.89 -25.06
N VAL A 191 -43.31 -32.32 -24.49
CA VAL A 191 -44.05 -31.58 -23.47
C VAL A 191 -43.82 -32.25 -22.13
N TRP A 192 -43.29 -31.50 -21.18
CA TRP A 192 -42.97 -31.99 -19.84
C TRP A 192 -43.93 -31.41 -18.82
N GLN A 193 -44.46 -32.26 -17.96
CA GLN A 193 -45.13 -31.81 -16.74
C GLN A 193 -44.12 -31.76 -15.61
N ILE A 194 -44.00 -30.62 -14.95
CA ILE A 194 -43.17 -30.47 -13.76
C ILE A 194 -44.03 -30.71 -12.52
N ASN A 195 -43.56 -31.59 -11.65
CA ASN A 195 -44.23 -32.00 -10.41
C ASN A 195 -43.22 -32.09 -9.25
N ASN A 196 -43.74 -32.18 -8.03
CA ASN A 196 -42.96 -32.44 -6.81
C ASN A 196 -41.73 -31.51 -6.65
N ILE A 197 -41.93 -30.21 -6.85
CA ILE A 197 -40.87 -29.20 -6.76
C ILE A 197 -40.40 -29.08 -5.30
N SER A 198 -39.09 -29.11 -5.12
CA SER A 198 -38.41 -28.93 -3.84
C SER A 198 -37.26 -27.92 -4.00
N PRO A 199 -36.70 -27.39 -2.90
CA PRO A 199 -35.50 -26.56 -2.92
C PRO A 199 -34.30 -27.13 -3.70
N SER A 200 -34.18 -28.45 -3.82
CA SER A 200 -33.02 -29.14 -4.42
C SER A 200 -33.28 -29.74 -5.80
N GLY A 201 -34.52 -29.71 -6.29
CA GLY A 201 -34.88 -30.29 -7.58
C GLY A 201 -36.37 -30.54 -7.73
N PHE A 202 -36.74 -31.21 -8.82
CA PHE A 202 -38.12 -31.48 -9.19
C PHE A 202 -38.23 -32.80 -9.97
N LEU A 203 -39.44 -33.35 -10.04
CA LEU A 203 -39.78 -34.42 -10.99
C LEU A 203 -40.31 -33.80 -12.29
N ALA A 204 -40.00 -34.43 -13.41
CA ALA A 204 -40.51 -34.05 -14.71
C ALA A 204 -41.01 -35.29 -15.46
N THR A 205 -42.30 -35.33 -15.78
CA THR A 205 -42.92 -36.42 -16.56
C THR A 205 -43.04 -36.02 -18.02
N ASN A 206 -42.49 -36.83 -18.94
CA ASN A 206 -42.70 -36.64 -20.38
C ASN A 206 -44.13 -37.03 -20.75
N LEU A 207 -44.95 -36.06 -21.13
CA LEU A 207 -46.35 -36.31 -21.47
C LEU A 207 -46.52 -36.82 -22.90
N GLY A 208 -45.62 -36.41 -23.80
CA GLY A 208 -45.80 -36.62 -25.23
C GLY A 208 -45.11 -35.57 -26.09
N THR A 209 -45.36 -35.62 -27.39
CA THR A 209 -44.74 -34.73 -28.37
C THR A 209 -45.78 -33.95 -29.14
N LEU A 210 -45.61 -32.62 -29.20
CA LEU A 210 -46.31 -31.74 -30.13
C LEU A 210 -45.51 -31.63 -31.43
N ARG A 211 -46.19 -31.73 -32.57
CA ARG A 211 -45.57 -31.62 -33.89
C ARG A 211 -46.25 -30.56 -34.73
N ARG A 212 -45.46 -29.68 -35.34
CA ARG A 212 -45.97 -28.60 -36.20
C ARG A 212 -46.68 -29.21 -37.42
N GLY A 213 -47.92 -28.79 -37.65
CA GLY A 213 -48.75 -29.29 -38.75
C GLY A 213 -49.42 -30.63 -38.46
N ILE A 214 -49.31 -31.16 -37.24
CA ILE A 214 -50.06 -32.33 -36.78
C ILE A 214 -51.08 -31.85 -35.75
N ASP A 215 -52.33 -32.32 -35.87
CA ASP A 215 -53.49 -31.92 -35.09
C ASP A 215 -53.73 -32.80 -33.85
N SER A 216 -52.81 -33.71 -33.56
CA SER A 216 -52.88 -34.64 -32.44
C SER A 216 -51.63 -34.60 -31.57
N PHE A 217 -51.83 -34.80 -30.26
CA PHE A 217 -50.75 -35.03 -29.32
C PHE A 217 -50.22 -36.45 -29.47
N THR A 218 -48.93 -36.59 -29.76
CA THR A 218 -48.31 -37.90 -30.05
C THR A 218 -47.64 -38.48 -28.81
N PRO A 219 -47.49 -39.82 -28.71
CA PRO A 219 -46.83 -40.46 -27.57
C PRO A 219 -45.42 -39.90 -27.28
N PRO A 220 -44.96 -39.99 -26.03
CA PRO A 220 -43.63 -39.49 -25.67
C PRO A 220 -42.53 -40.25 -26.41
N VAL A 221 -41.50 -39.50 -26.77
CA VAL A 221 -40.25 -40.02 -27.33
C VAL A 221 -39.10 -39.61 -26.42
N GLN A 222 -37.99 -40.33 -26.48
CA GLN A 222 -36.81 -40.01 -25.67
C GLN A 222 -36.32 -38.59 -25.93
N ALA A 223 -36.50 -37.72 -24.95
CA ALA A 223 -36.10 -36.32 -24.99
C ALA A 223 -35.46 -35.92 -23.65
N PHE A 224 -34.71 -34.82 -23.66
CA PHE A 224 -34.28 -34.16 -22.43
C PHE A 224 -35.40 -33.25 -21.93
N CYS A 225 -35.55 -33.15 -20.61
CA CYS A 225 -36.32 -32.07 -20.00
C CYS A 225 -35.41 -30.85 -19.92
N GLN A 226 -35.68 -29.83 -20.74
CA GLN A 226 -35.00 -28.54 -20.66
C GLN A 226 -35.85 -27.59 -19.83
N TRP A 227 -35.21 -26.89 -18.89
CA TRP A 227 -35.94 -26.13 -17.87
C TRP A 227 -35.19 -24.86 -17.47
N HIS A 228 -35.95 -23.95 -16.86
CA HIS A 228 -35.43 -22.80 -16.15
C HIS A 228 -36.24 -22.53 -14.88
N ALA A 229 -35.57 -22.07 -13.83
CA ALA A 229 -36.17 -21.84 -12.52
C ALA A 229 -35.68 -20.53 -11.91
N TRP A 230 -36.58 -19.84 -11.20
CA TRP A 230 -36.31 -18.67 -10.39
C TRP A 230 -36.72 -18.94 -8.95
N GLY A 231 -35.96 -18.44 -7.98
CA GLY A 231 -36.26 -18.62 -6.56
C GLY A 231 -35.23 -17.95 -5.67
N PHE A 232 -35.36 -18.14 -4.36
CA PHE A 232 -34.40 -17.68 -3.35
C PHE A 232 -33.86 -18.89 -2.60
#